data_AF-A0A8J4TNL2-F1
#
_entry.id   AF-A0A8J4TNL2-F1
#
_cell.length_a   1.000
_cell.length_b   1.000
_cell.length_c   1.000
_cell.angle_alpha   90.00
_cell.angle_beta   90.00
_cell.angle_gamma   90.00
#
_symmetry.space_group_name_H-M   'P 1'
#
loop_
_entity.id
_entity.type
_entity.pdbx_description
1 polymer ?
#
loop_
_entity_poly.entity_id
_entity_poly.type
_entity_poly.pdbx_seq_one_letter_code
_entity_poly.pdbx_strand_id
1 'polypeptide(L)'
;MTAPAVKLWCLALLSCSMLLSPAVTAYSADSDKGRRKVVHVLEDDTGAVIVQTAPGKVVTHRGGTITLPCRYHHEPESVDPDRIRIKWTKVTDEFQFVDVFVALGRQQRTFGLYRERVELEQAGPGDASIIIHNVTLQDYGRYECEVTNDMEDDTGFVNLDLEGVVFPYYPRLGRYRLNYHEAEDACKQQDAILASHAQLHKAWREGLDWCNAGWLEDGSVQYPISHPRDQCGRKDTPAGVRNYGYRHKEDERYDAFCFTSKLNGQVYFLKRFKKVNYAEALKACQRDGAAVAKVGQLYAAWKFQLLDRCDAGWLDDSSVRYPIVNPRARCGGSDPGVRTLGFPDKKLRIFGVYCFRKDSGSTKAQATQAPVPNTTANARSI
;
A
#
# COMPACT_ATOMS: atom_id res chain seq x y z
N MET A 1 47.11 9.89 -43.97
CA MET A 1 47.27 11.36 -43.91
C MET A 1 48.14 11.68 -42.72
N THR A 2 49.39 12.02 -43.03
CA THR A 2 50.51 12.34 -42.14
C THR A 2 50.61 13.85 -41.96
N ALA A 3 50.77 14.34 -40.73
CA ALA A 3 51.30 15.69 -40.43
C ALA A 3 51.60 15.83 -38.92
N PRO A 4 52.52 16.74 -38.52
CA PRO A 4 53.66 16.36 -37.69
C PRO A 4 53.88 17.21 -36.42
N ALA A 5 54.96 16.87 -35.72
CA ALA A 5 55.58 17.50 -34.56
C ALA A 5 55.89 19.00 -34.71
N VAL A 6 55.92 19.72 -33.59
CA VAL A 6 56.60 21.01 -33.43
C VAL A 6 57.51 20.98 -32.20
N LYS A 7 58.75 21.42 -32.44
CA LYS A 7 59.90 21.47 -31.53
C LYS A 7 59.93 22.77 -30.70
N LEU A 8 60.39 22.61 -29.45
CA LEU A 8 61.45 23.34 -28.75
C LEU A 8 61.81 24.77 -29.18
N TRP A 9 61.74 25.72 -28.24
CA TRP A 9 62.67 26.85 -28.12
C TRP A 9 63.24 26.89 -26.69
N CYS A 10 64.54 26.61 -26.58
CA CYS A 10 65.39 26.94 -25.44
C CYS A 10 65.99 28.34 -25.63
N LEU A 11 66.09 29.14 -24.58
CA LEU A 11 67.17 30.14 -24.42
C LEU A 11 67.62 30.20 -22.94
N ALA A 12 68.84 29.68 -22.77
CA ALA A 12 69.91 29.95 -21.80
C ALA A 12 70.08 31.45 -21.40
N LEU A 13 70.79 31.91 -20.36
CA LEU A 13 71.78 31.38 -19.37
C LEU A 13 72.10 32.55 -18.38
N LEU A 14 72.71 32.24 -17.23
CA LEU A 14 73.81 32.97 -16.51
C LEU A 14 73.73 32.62 -15.01
N SER A 15 74.36 31.53 -14.55
CA SER A 15 75.76 31.41 -14.09
C SER A 15 76.08 32.12 -12.78
N CYS A 16 76.42 31.34 -11.74
CA CYS A 16 77.61 31.62 -10.94
C CYS A 16 78.10 30.34 -10.25
N SER A 17 79.28 29.90 -10.65
CA SER A 17 80.00 28.75 -10.09
C SER A 17 80.87 29.23 -8.94
N MET A 18 80.92 28.49 -7.83
CA MET A 18 82.12 28.40 -6.99
C MET A 18 82.22 26.98 -6.41
N LEU A 19 83.43 26.46 -6.50
CA LEU A 19 83.88 25.08 -6.28
C LEU A 19 83.93 24.72 -4.79
N LEU A 20 83.86 23.43 -4.47
CA LEU A 20 84.92 22.66 -3.76
C LEU A 20 84.42 21.24 -3.40
N SER A 21 85.12 20.23 -3.94
CA SER A 21 84.90 18.80 -3.70
C SER A 21 85.36 18.33 -2.31
N PRO A 22 84.85 17.19 -1.80
CA PRO A 22 84.92 16.82 -0.39
C PRO A 22 86.15 15.98 -0.04
N ALA A 23 86.59 16.08 1.21
CA ALA A 23 87.46 15.09 1.86
C ALA A 23 86.58 14.09 2.64
N VAL A 24 86.83 12.81 2.41
CA VAL A 24 86.19 11.68 3.08
C VAL A 24 86.89 11.42 4.41
N THR A 25 86.14 11.36 5.52
CA THR A 25 86.56 10.64 6.73
C THR A 25 85.39 9.81 7.24
N ALA A 26 85.67 8.52 7.40
CA ALA A 26 84.75 7.51 7.88
C ALA A 26 84.36 7.75 9.34
N TYR A 27 83.08 7.56 9.66
CA TYR A 27 82.62 7.26 11.02
C TYR A 27 81.60 6.13 10.98
N SER A 28 81.80 5.20 11.91
CA SER A 28 81.17 3.90 12.06
C SER A 28 79.66 3.97 12.24
N ALA A 29 78.96 2.99 11.67
CA ALA A 29 77.55 2.74 11.92
C ALA A 29 77.32 2.36 13.39
N ASP A 30 76.48 3.11 14.08
CA ASP A 30 75.90 2.69 15.36
C ASP A 30 74.40 2.39 15.16
N SER A 31 73.98 1.30 15.77
CA SER A 31 72.68 0.66 15.60
C SER A 31 71.69 1.28 16.58
N ASP A 32 70.91 2.26 16.14
CA ASP A 32 69.77 2.71 16.94
C ASP A 32 68.53 1.86 16.60
N LYS A 33 68.15 1.01 17.55
CA LYS A 33 67.00 0.11 17.48
C LYS A 33 65.74 0.97 17.37
N GLY A 34 65.23 1.10 16.15
CA GLY A 34 63.91 1.63 15.86
C GLY A 34 62.86 0.98 16.75
N ARG A 35 62.39 1.73 17.75
CA ARG A 35 61.29 1.37 18.62
C ARG A 35 60.06 1.22 17.73
N ARG A 36 59.73 -0.02 17.33
CA ARG A 36 58.44 -0.34 16.71
C ARG A 36 57.37 0.09 17.70
N LYS A 37 56.76 1.26 17.47
CA LYS A 37 55.46 1.56 18.02
C LYS A 37 54.50 0.59 17.37
N VAL A 38 54.22 -0.52 18.07
CA VAL A 38 53.02 -1.29 17.83
C VAL A 38 51.89 -0.33 18.19
N VAL A 39 51.27 0.25 17.16
CA VAL A 39 49.96 0.87 17.33
C VAL A 39 49.04 -0.32 17.56
N HIS A 40 48.63 -0.52 18.82
CA HIS A 40 47.41 -1.25 19.07
C HIS A 40 46.31 -0.40 18.43
N VAL A 41 45.88 -0.79 17.23
CA VAL A 41 44.53 -0.44 16.77
C VAL A 41 43.65 -1.12 17.81
N LEU A 42 43.08 -0.33 18.72
CA LEU A 42 41.98 -0.79 19.54
C LEU A 42 40.97 -1.35 18.54
N GLU A 43 40.54 -2.61 18.73
CA GLU A 43 39.35 -3.09 18.01
C GLU A 43 38.30 -2.01 18.17
N ASP A 44 37.80 -1.50 17.04
CA ASP A 44 36.72 -0.54 17.05
C ASP A 44 35.55 -1.23 17.80
N ASP A 45 35.25 -0.78 19.02
CA ASP A 45 34.02 -1.09 19.75
C ASP A 45 32.80 -0.44 19.04
N THR A 46 32.80 -0.43 17.70
CA THR A 46 31.73 0.11 16.86
C THR A 46 30.55 -0.83 16.98
N GLY A 47 29.59 -0.43 17.81
CA GLY A 47 28.39 -1.20 18.03
C GLY A 47 27.51 -1.20 16.78
N ALA A 48 27.29 -2.37 16.18
CA ALA A 48 26.48 -2.52 14.98
C ALA A 48 25.02 -2.86 15.33
N VAL A 49 24.08 -2.23 14.61
CA VAL A 49 22.64 -2.58 14.63
C VAL A 49 22.32 -3.36 13.37
N ILE A 50 21.64 -4.49 13.52
CA ILE A 50 21.17 -5.31 12.39
C ILE A 50 19.66 -5.45 12.49
N VAL A 51 18.94 -4.97 11.49
CA VAL A 51 17.49 -5.05 11.36
C VAL A 51 17.10 -6.25 10.51
N GLN A 52 16.19 -7.05 11.04
CA GLN A 52 15.60 -8.21 10.41
C GLN A 52 14.08 -8.03 10.34
N THR A 53 13.57 -7.76 9.15
CA THR A 53 12.13 -7.81 8.89
C THR A 53 11.74 -9.17 8.32
N ALA A 54 10.52 -9.61 8.60
CA ALA A 54 10.04 -10.86 8.00
C ALA A 54 9.98 -10.70 6.47
N PRO A 55 10.56 -11.63 5.69
CA PRO A 55 10.52 -11.55 4.24
C PRO A 55 9.08 -11.71 3.74
N GLY A 56 8.66 -10.83 2.83
CA GLY A 56 7.40 -10.96 2.10
C GLY A 56 6.38 -9.86 2.41
N LYS A 57 5.11 -10.25 2.51
CA LYS A 57 3.97 -9.35 2.69
C LYS A 57 3.09 -9.83 3.84
N VAL A 58 2.63 -8.90 4.65
CA VAL A 58 1.58 -9.15 5.65
C VAL A 58 0.24 -8.75 5.05
N VAL A 59 -0.78 -9.58 5.25
CA VAL A 59 -2.10 -9.39 4.63
C VAL A 59 -3.15 -9.22 5.71
N THR A 60 -3.99 -8.21 5.58
CA THR A 60 -5.15 -8.00 6.44
C THR A 60 -6.35 -7.51 5.62
N HIS A 61 -7.43 -7.11 6.29
CA HIS A 61 -8.58 -6.50 5.65
C HIS A 61 -8.91 -5.17 6.33
N ARG A 62 -9.63 -4.30 5.62
CA ARG A 62 -10.10 -3.01 6.17
C ARG A 62 -10.87 -3.21 7.49
N GLY A 63 -10.55 -2.42 8.50
CA GLY A 63 -11.07 -2.51 9.87
C GLY A 63 -10.36 -3.56 10.73
N GLY A 64 -9.47 -4.37 10.15
CA GLY A 64 -8.66 -5.36 10.87
C GLY A 64 -7.56 -4.73 11.73
N THR A 65 -6.84 -5.59 12.44
CA THR A 65 -5.59 -5.28 13.14
C THR A 65 -4.48 -6.08 12.50
N ILE A 66 -3.29 -5.51 12.35
CA ILE A 66 -2.13 -6.20 11.77
C ILE A 66 -0.84 -5.77 12.46
N THR A 67 0.09 -6.72 12.63
CA THR A 67 1.45 -6.45 13.09
C THR A 67 2.38 -6.28 11.88
N LEU A 68 3.19 -5.23 11.88
CA LEU A 68 4.32 -5.08 10.97
C LEU A 68 5.59 -5.60 11.66
N PRO A 69 6.08 -6.80 11.32
CA PRO A 69 7.18 -7.43 12.04
C PRO A 69 8.52 -6.77 11.74
N CYS A 70 9.22 -6.35 12.78
CA CYS A 70 10.59 -5.85 12.70
C CYS A 70 11.34 -6.26 13.96
N ARG A 71 12.41 -7.04 13.81
CA ARG A 71 13.32 -7.37 14.89
C ARG A 71 14.67 -6.75 14.64
N TYR A 72 15.40 -6.46 15.71
CA TYR A 72 16.76 -5.96 15.61
C TYR A 72 17.65 -6.65 16.63
N HIS A 73 18.92 -6.76 16.26
CA HIS A 73 19.98 -7.25 17.12
C HIS A 73 21.08 -6.20 17.16
N HIS A 74 21.76 -6.09 18.30
CA HIS A 74 22.86 -5.16 18.49
C HIS A 74 24.08 -5.90 19.01
N GLU A 75 25.25 -5.65 18.42
CA GLU A 75 26.54 -6.17 18.88
C GLU A 75 27.46 -5.00 19.26
N PRO A 76 27.98 -4.90 20.50
CA PRO A 76 27.80 -5.81 21.64
C PRO A 76 26.43 -5.65 22.33
N GLU A 77 25.87 -6.74 22.89
CA GLU A 77 24.54 -6.75 23.54
C GLU A 77 24.39 -5.80 24.76
N SER A 78 25.47 -5.15 25.20
CA SER A 78 25.52 -4.27 26.37
C SER A 78 25.00 -2.85 26.14
N VAL A 79 24.42 -2.54 24.98
CA VAL A 79 23.86 -1.20 24.72
C VAL A 79 22.56 -1.00 25.50
N ASP A 80 22.47 0.18 26.13
CA ASP A 80 21.28 0.61 26.87
C ASP A 80 20.07 0.69 25.93
N PRO A 81 19.02 -0.14 26.13
CA PRO A 81 17.82 -0.11 25.31
C PRO A 81 17.13 1.25 25.27
N ASP A 82 17.32 2.09 26.30
CA ASP A 82 16.73 3.44 26.34
C ASP A 82 17.37 4.40 25.31
N ARG A 83 18.52 4.03 24.75
CA ARG A 83 19.22 4.78 23.68
C ARG A 83 18.84 4.34 22.27
N ILE A 84 18.13 3.22 22.14
CA ILE A 84 17.67 2.74 20.83
C ILE A 84 16.46 3.55 20.37
N ARG A 85 16.58 4.12 19.18
CA ARG A 85 15.49 4.81 18.50
C ARG A 85 14.88 3.87 17.46
N ILE A 86 13.57 3.68 17.54
CA ILE A 86 12.78 2.95 16.55
C ILE A 86 11.95 3.97 15.79
N LYS A 87 11.99 3.93 14.47
CA LYS A 87 11.18 4.80 13.61
C LYS A 87 10.54 3.98 12.50
N TRP A 88 9.23 4.15 12.38
CA TRP A 88 8.46 3.60 11.28
C TRP A 88 7.99 4.72 10.37
N THR A 89 8.22 4.54 9.07
CA THR A 89 7.71 5.42 8.02
C THR A 89 6.93 4.62 6.99
N LYS A 90 5.95 5.25 6.35
CA LYS A 90 5.30 4.73 5.16
C LYS A 90 5.96 5.35 3.93
N VAL A 91 6.40 4.51 3.00
CA VAL A 91 6.92 4.92 1.70
C VAL A 91 5.75 5.28 0.80
N THR A 92 5.66 6.53 0.37
CA THR A 92 4.61 7.02 -0.52
C THR A 92 5.07 7.21 -1.95
N ASP A 93 6.35 7.53 -2.13
CA ASP A 93 7.05 7.62 -3.41
C ASP A 93 8.54 7.33 -3.16
N GLU A 94 9.36 7.21 -4.21
CA GLU A 94 10.80 6.87 -4.13
C GLU A 94 11.59 7.79 -3.18
N PHE A 95 11.15 9.03 -2.98
CA PHE A 95 11.80 10.02 -2.13
C PHE A 95 10.89 10.61 -1.04
N GLN A 96 9.70 10.04 -0.85
CA GLN A 96 8.72 10.57 0.09
C GLN A 96 8.31 9.52 1.12
N PHE A 97 8.47 9.92 2.38
CA PHE A 97 8.21 9.11 3.55
C PHE A 97 7.27 9.88 4.47
N VAL A 98 6.24 9.19 4.97
CA VAL A 98 5.31 9.73 5.95
C VAL A 98 5.59 9.07 7.29
N ASP A 99 5.91 9.86 8.30
CA ASP A 99 6.11 9.34 9.65
C ASP A 99 4.85 8.62 10.15
N VAL A 100 5.04 7.44 10.72
CA VAL A 100 3.98 6.59 11.28
C VAL A 100 4.11 6.56 12.80
N PHE A 101 5.29 6.17 13.28
CA PHE A 101 5.57 5.94 14.69
C PHE A 101 7.05 6.19 14.99
N VAL A 102 7.36 6.76 16.15
CA VAL A 102 8.73 6.88 16.67
C VAL A 102 8.73 6.51 18.15
N ALA A 103 9.70 5.71 18.57
CA ALA A 103 10.02 5.46 19.97
C ALA A 103 11.51 5.73 20.26
N LEU A 104 11.78 6.24 21.46
CA LEU A 104 13.12 6.36 22.04
C LEU A 104 13.01 5.94 23.52
N GLY A 105 13.54 4.76 23.84
CA GLY A 105 13.27 4.10 25.12
C GLY A 105 11.78 3.99 25.39
N ARG A 106 11.31 4.60 26.49
CA ARG A 106 9.88 4.59 26.89
C ARG A 106 9.03 5.69 26.25
N GLN A 107 9.65 6.67 25.59
CA GLN A 107 8.91 7.74 24.96
C GLN A 107 8.49 7.31 23.56
N GLN A 108 7.20 7.42 23.27
CA GLN A 108 6.64 7.05 21.97
C GLN A 108 5.73 8.14 21.42
N ARG A 109 5.67 8.23 20.09
CA ARG A 109 4.86 9.20 19.37
C ARG A 109 4.32 8.59 18.08
N THR A 110 3.04 8.84 17.82
CA THR A 110 2.36 8.52 16.56
C THR A 110 2.03 9.77 15.76
N PHE A 111 1.93 9.62 14.44
CA PHE A 111 1.83 10.75 13.51
C PHE A 111 0.64 10.61 12.55
N GLY A 112 0.19 11.76 12.02
CA GLY A 112 -0.84 11.82 10.98
C GLY A 112 -2.10 10.99 11.26
N LEU A 113 -2.50 10.18 10.28
CA LEU A 113 -3.67 9.29 10.34
C LEU A 113 -3.46 8.08 11.26
N TYR A 114 -2.25 7.84 11.75
CA TYR A 114 -1.89 6.69 12.59
C TYR A 114 -2.03 6.97 14.10
N ARG A 115 -2.32 8.22 14.48
CA ARG A 115 -2.57 8.58 15.87
C ARG A 115 -3.68 7.72 16.47
N GLU A 116 -3.43 7.24 17.69
CA GLU A 116 -4.35 6.39 18.47
C GLU A 116 -4.68 5.02 17.84
N ARG A 117 -4.01 4.66 16.73
CA ARG A 117 -4.20 3.37 16.05
C ARG A 117 -2.94 2.53 16.00
N VAL A 118 -1.79 3.10 16.35
CA VAL A 118 -0.50 2.42 16.26
C VAL A 118 0.16 2.38 17.62
N GLU A 119 0.66 1.19 17.97
CA GLU A 119 1.39 0.93 19.20
C GLU A 119 2.53 -0.05 18.95
N LEU A 120 3.52 -0.04 19.84
CA LEU A 120 4.62 -1.01 19.83
C LEU A 120 4.12 -2.34 20.43
N GLU A 121 4.43 -3.47 19.79
CA GLU A 121 3.98 -4.80 20.22
C GLU A 121 4.59 -5.24 21.57
N GLN A 122 5.82 -4.80 21.87
CA GLN A 122 6.56 -5.11 23.10
C GLN A 122 6.73 -6.62 23.37
N ALA A 123 6.99 -7.44 22.34
CA ALA A 123 7.14 -8.90 22.52
C ALA A 123 8.47 -9.33 23.17
N GLY A 124 9.36 -8.38 23.49
CA GLY A 124 10.61 -8.61 24.20
C GLY A 124 11.73 -7.64 23.77
N PRO A 125 12.96 -7.80 24.32
CA PRO A 125 14.13 -7.09 23.83
C PRO A 125 14.37 -7.36 22.34
N GLY A 126 14.81 -6.35 21.59
CA GLY A 126 15.07 -6.48 20.15
C GLY A 126 13.80 -6.53 19.27
N ASP A 127 12.63 -6.24 19.83
CA ASP A 127 11.39 -6.15 19.06
C ASP A 127 11.02 -4.69 18.75
N ALA A 128 11.02 -4.36 17.46
CA ALA A 128 10.62 -3.08 16.92
C ALA A 128 9.27 -3.16 16.17
N SER A 129 8.55 -4.26 16.31
CA SER A 129 7.28 -4.49 15.62
C SER A 129 6.19 -3.53 16.11
N ILE A 130 5.42 -2.98 15.17
CA ILE A 130 4.26 -2.14 15.49
C ILE A 130 2.97 -2.84 15.12
N ILE A 131 1.93 -2.61 15.92
CA ILE A 131 0.56 -3.04 15.66
C ILE A 131 -0.21 -1.86 15.10
N ILE A 132 -0.88 -2.05 13.97
CA ILE A 132 -1.80 -1.08 13.37
C ILE A 132 -3.23 -1.58 13.54
N HIS A 133 -4.03 -0.85 14.29
CA HIS A 133 -5.45 -1.08 14.49
C HIS A 133 -6.31 -0.33 13.47
N ASN A 134 -7.52 -0.88 13.22
CA ASN A 134 -8.53 -0.31 12.36
C ASN A 134 -7.96 0.10 10.99
N VAL A 135 -7.36 -0.87 10.31
CA VAL A 135 -6.64 -0.66 9.06
C VAL A 135 -7.55 -0.06 7.98
N THR A 136 -7.08 0.97 7.30
CA THR A 136 -7.80 1.68 6.23
C THR A 136 -7.24 1.33 4.85
N LEU A 137 -7.93 1.74 3.78
CA LEU A 137 -7.39 1.58 2.42
C LEU A 137 -6.08 2.35 2.23
N GLN A 138 -5.95 3.49 2.90
CA GLN A 138 -4.76 4.34 2.88
C GLN A 138 -3.57 3.72 3.62
N ASP A 139 -3.77 2.68 4.43
CA ASP A 139 -2.69 2.01 5.13
C ASP A 139 -2.02 0.93 4.23
N TYR A 140 -2.59 0.59 3.07
CA TYR A 140 -1.92 -0.25 2.06
C TYR A 140 -0.60 0.38 1.60
N GLY A 141 0.45 -0.43 1.49
CA GLY A 141 1.72 0.00 0.91
C GLY A 141 2.95 -0.56 1.63
N ARG A 142 4.10 0.05 1.32
CA ARG A 142 5.39 -0.34 1.87
C ARG A 142 5.76 0.53 3.06
N TYR A 143 6.27 -0.10 4.10
CA TYR A 143 6.72 0.52 5.33
C TYR A 143 8.19 0.22 5.55
N GLU A 144 8.88 1.17 6.15
CA GLU A 144 10.28 1.09 6.54
C GLU A 144 10.36 1.14 8.06
N CYS A 145 11.11 0.20 8.63
CA CYS A 145 11.51 0.14 10.02
C CYS A 145 12.99 0.54 10.07
N GLU A 146 13.27 1.71 10.64
CA GLU A 146 14.60 2.26 10.87
C GLU A 146 14.91 2.10 12.37
N VAL A 147 15.99 1.38 12.70
CA VAL A 147 16.47 1.25 14.07
C VAL A 147 17.85 1.87 14.16
N THR A 148 17.99 2.84 15.06
CA THR A 148 19.21 3.64 15.20
C THR A 148 19.73 3.53 16.64
N ASN A 149 21.02 3.25 16.80
CA ASN A 149 21.73 3.44 18.07
C ASN A 149 22.50 4.77 18.03
N ASP A 150 23.46 5.00 18.93
CA ASP A 150 24.20 6.28 18.97
C ASP A 150 25.19 6.50 17.81
N MET A 151 25.49 5.47 17.01
CA MET A 151 26.58 5.48 16.03
C MET A 151 26.15 5.01 14.63
N GLU A 152 25.20 4.08 14.53
CA GLU A 152 24.77 3.38 13.32
C GLU A 152 23.25 3.21 13.24
N ASP A 153 22.73 3.16 12.02
CA ASP A 153 21.35 2.83 11.69
C ASP A 153 21.29 1.65 10.70
N ASP A 154 20.28 0.80 10.87
CA ASP A 154 19.91 -0.18 9.87
C ASP A 154 18.41 -0.16 9.61
N THR A 155 18.01 -0.62 8.43
CA THR A 155 16.64 -0.51 7.94
C THR A 155 16.11 -1.83 7.41
N GLY A 156 14.83 -2.07 7.65
CA GLY A 156 14.10 -3.18 7.05
C GLY A 156 12.76 -2.72 6.48
N PHE A 157 12.27 -3.46 5.49
CA PHE A 157 11.00 -3.13 4.83
C PHE A 157 9.94 -4.21 5.06
N VAL A 158 8.69 -3.76 5.17
CA VAL A 158 7.50 -4.61 5.26
C VAL A 158 6.42 -4.10 4.31
N ASN A 159 5.83 -4.99 3.51
CA ASN A 159 4.70 -4.65 2.65
C ASN A 159 3.37 -5.06 3.32
N LEU A 160 2.49 -4.08 3.58
CA LEU A 160 1.12 -4.31 4.03
C LEU A 160 0.21 -4.40 2.80
N ASP A 161 -0.35 -5.59 2.57
CA ASP A 161 -1.33 -5.87 1.53
C ASP A 161 -2.73 -6.01 2.13
N LEU A 162 -3.76 -5.73 1.32
CA LEU A 162 -5.15 -5.82 1.74
C LEU A 162 -5.88 -6.89 0.93
N GLU A 163 -6.71 -7.67 1.59
CA GLU A 163 -7.71 -8.47 0.91
C GLU A 163 -8.72 -7.57 0.22
N GLY A 164 -8.81 -7.69 -1.10
CA GLY A 164 -9.68 -6.81 -1.87
C GLY A 164 -9.98 -7.32 -3.27
N VAL A 165 -10.60 -6.44 -4.04
CA VAL A 165 -11.02 -6.67 -5.42
C VAL A 165 -10.64 -5.47 -6.27
N VAL A 166 -10.04 -5.75 -7.43
CA VAL A 166 -9.78 -4.75 -8.46
C VAL A 166 -10.98 -4.66 -9.39
N PHE A 167 -11.36 -3.44 -9.75
CA PHE A 167 -12.42 -3.18 -10.71
C PHE A 167 -12.08 -2.04 -11.67
N PRO A 168 -12.49 -2.15 -12.95
CA PRO A 168 -12.35 -1.06 -13.90
C PRO A 168 -13.38 0.05 -13.63
N TYR A 169 -12.95 1.29 -13.82
CA TYR A 169 -13.78 2.47 -13.65
C TYR A 169 -13.56 3.50 -14.76
N TYR A 170 -14.67 4.04 -15.27
CA TYR A 170 -14.70 5.21 -16.15
C TYR A 170 -15.88 6.10 -15.75
N PRO A 171 -15.75 7.43 -15.87
CA PRO A 171 -16.77 8.37 -15.44
C PRO A 171 -17.93 8.46 -16.43
N ARG A 172 -19.01 9.16 -16.03
CA ARG A 172 -20.19 9.41 -16.89
C ARG A 172 -19.84 10.05 -18.24
N LEU A 173 -18.79 10.87 -18.28
CA LEU A 173 -18.33 11.59 -19.48
C LEU A 173 -17.75 10.65 -20.56
N GLY A 174 -17.61 9.36 -20.26
CA GLY A 174 -17.13 8.34 -21.18
C GLY A 174 -15.76 7.81 -20.79
N ARG A 175 -15.24 6.93 -21.66
CA ARG A 175 -13.92 6.29 -21.49
C ARG A 175 -12.79 7.23 -21.90
N TYR A 176 -11.61 7.00 -21.33
CA TYR A 176 -10.38 7.75 -21.60
C TYR A 176 -10.53 9.25 -21.35
N ARG A 177 -11.11 9.58 -20.20
CA ARG A 177 -11.42 10.96 -19.79
C ARG A 177 -10.71 11.41 -18.52
N LEU A 178 -9.95 10.54 -17.86
CA LEU A 178 -9.30 10.82 -16.58
C LEU A 178 -7.80 10.96 -16.77
N ASN A 179 -7.21 12.06 -16.31
CA ASN A 179 -5.77 12.10 -16.03
C ASN A 179 -5.45 11.31 -14.76
N TYR A 180 -4.19 11.24 -14.36
CA TYR A 180 -3.79 10.44 -13.21
C TYR A 180 -4.47 10.91 -11.90
N HIS A 181 -4.46 12.22 -11.64
CA HIS A 181 -5.06 12.79 -10.43
C HIS A 181 -6.58 12.62 -10.40
N GLU A 182 -7.25 12.84 -11.53
CA GLU A 182 -8.68 12.62 -11.70
C GLU A 182 -9.04 11.13 -11.53
N ALA A 183 -8.17 10.21 -11.96
CA ALA A 183 -8.35 8.77 -11.76
C ALA A 183 -8.22 8.38 -10.28
N GLU A 184 -7.24 8.94 -9.58
CA GLU A 184 -7.07 8.76 -8.15
C GLU A 184 -8.31 9.25 -7.38
N ASP A 185 -8.77 10.46 -7.67
CA ASP A 185 -9.96 11.05 -7.05
C ASP A 185 -11.24 10.29 -7.41
N ALA A 186 -11.36 9.81 -8.64
CA ALA A 186 -12.48 8.98 -9.06
C ALA A 186 -12.55 7.68 -8.26
N CYS A 187 -11.42 6.99 -8.05
CA CYS A 187 -11.40 5.79 -7.20
C CYS A 187 -11.76 6.14 -5.74
N LYS A 188 -11.20 7.22 -5.18
CA LYS A 188 -11.54 7.70 -3.82
C LYS A 188 -13.05 7.96 -3.66
N GLN A 189 -13.66 8.63 -4.64
CA GLN A 189 -15.10 8.90 -4.65
C GLN A 189 -15.93 7.62 -4.64
N GLN A 190 -15.40 6.50 -5.19
CA GLN A 190 -16.06 5.20 -5.22
C GLN A 190 -15.72 4.26 -4.05
N ASP A 191 -15.14 4.77 -2.95
CA ASP A 191 -14.68 3.96 -1.78
C ASP A 191 -13.58 2.96 -2.17
N ALA A 192 -12.61 3.44 -2.94
CA ALA A 192 -11.49 2.68 -3.46
C ALA A 192 -10.22 3.57 -3.54
N ILE A 193 -9.09 2.95 -3.84
CA ILE A 193 -7.82 3.61 -4.23
C ILE A 193 -7.44 3.14 -5.64
N LEU A 194 -6.43 3.74 -6.27
CA LEU A 194 -5.85 3.14 -7.48
C LEU A 194 -5.26 1.78 -7.14
N ALA A 195 -5.41 0.82 -8.05
CA ALA A 195 -4.86 -0.51 -7.87
C ALA A 195 -3.34 -0.51 -8.15
N SER A 196 -2.61 -1.34 -7.42
CA SER A 196 -1.23 -1.63 -7.75
C SER A 196 -1.10 -2.59 -8.93
N HIS A 197 0.07 -2.61 -9.57
CA HIS A 197 0.37 -3.62 -10.59
C HIS A 197 0.19 -5.04 -10.04
N ALA A 198 0.66 -5.30 -8.82
CA ALA A 198 0.53 -6.61 -8.18
C ALA A 198 -0.95 -7.02 -7.98
N GLN A 199 -1.80 -6.07 -7.59
CA GLN A 199 -3.24 -6.27 -7.44
C GLN A 199 -3.92 -6.52 -8.79
N LEU A 200 -3.60 -5.73 -9.83
CA LEU A 200 -4.15 -5.93 -11.18
C LEU A 200 -3.73 -7.29 -11.75
N HIS A 201 -2.45 -7.65 -11.62
CA HIS A 201 -1.93 -8.93 -12.08
C HIS A 201 -2.58 -10.11 -11.34
N LYS A 202 -2.82 -9.98 -10.03
CA LYS A 202 -3.62 -10.96 -9.27
C LYS A 202 -5.04 -11.07 -9.82
N ALA A 203 -5.73 -9.95 -10.04
CA ALA A 203 -7.08 -9.95 -10.57
C ALA A 203 -7.17 -10.57 -11.98
N TRP A 204 -6.19 -10.33 -12.84
CA TRP A 204 -6.07 -10.99 -14.14
C TRP A 204 -5.92 -12.51 -14.01
N ARG A 205 -5.06 -13.00 -13.11
CA ARG A 205 -4.93 -14.44 -12.82
C ARG A 205 -6.23 -15.06 -12.30
N GLU A 206 -7.08 -14.25 -11.65
CA GLU A 206 -8.43 -14.63 -11.22
C GLU A 206 -9.50 -14.49 -12.33
N GLY A 207 -9.10 -14.15 -13.56
CA GLY A 207 -9.97 -14.11 -14.74
C GLY A 207 -10.47 -12.72 -15.14
N LEU A 208 -9.94 -11.63 -14.55
CA LEU A 208 -10.28 -10.28 -15.00
C LEU A 208 -9.87 -10.08 -16.47
N ASP A 209 -10.84 -9.74 -17.31
CA ASP A 209 -10.64 -9.41 -18.71
C ASP A 209 -11.24 -8.02 -19.00
N TRP A 210 -10.38 -7.07 -19.37
CA TRP A 210 -10.81 -5.69 -19.62
C TRP A 210 -9.96 -5.03 -20.71
N CYS A 211 -10.61 -4.61 -21.79
CA CYS A 211 -9.97 -4.10 -23.00
C CYS A 211 -9.91 -2.56 -23.06
N ASN A 212 -9.72 -1.94 -21.91
CA ASN A 212 -9.47 -0.50 -21.83
C ASN A 212 -8.29 -0.26 -20.91
N ALA A 213 -7.34 0.52 -21.41
CA ALA A 213 -6.17 0.96 -20.65
C ALA A 213 -6.61 1.87 -19.50
N GLY A 214 -6.05 1.64 -18.31
CA GLY A 214 -6.36 2.41 -17.11
C GLY A 214 -5.13 2.68 -16.26
N TRP A 215 -5.17 3.80 -15.53
CA TRP A 215 -4.16 4.20 -14.56
C TRP A 215 -4.06 3.22 -13.39
N LEU A 216 -2.84 3.00 -12.92
CA LEU A 216 -2.47 2.31 -11.67
C LEU A 216 -1.81 3.29 -10.68
N GLU A 217 -1.63 2.84 -9.44
CA GLU A 217 -1.13 3.70 -8.34
C GLU A 217 0.27 4.29 -8.57
N ASP A 218 1.10 3.62 -9.38
CA ASP A 218 2.47 4.05 -9.69
C ASP A 218 2.52 5.03 -10.87
N GLY A 219 1.37 5.39 -11.45
CA GLY A 219 1.29 6.21 -12.66
C GLY A 219 1.59 5.45 -13.95
N SER A 220 1.71 4.12 -13.89
CA SER A 220 1.70 3.30 -15.10
C SER A 220 0.28 3.11 -15.63
N VAL A 221 0.18 2.80 -16.93
CA VAL A 221 -1.09 2.54 -17.60
C VAL A 221 -1.07 1.14 -18.19
N GLN A 222 -2.03 0.32 -17.79
CA GLN A 222 -2.05 -1.10 -18.12
C GLN A 222 -3.47 -1.60 -18.38
N TYR A 223 -3.62 -2.81 -18.94
CA TYR A 223 -4.92 -3.50 -19.00
C TYR A 223 -4.79 -5.03 -19.10
N PRO A 224 -5.64 -5.80 -18.40
CA PRO A 224 -5.58 -7.25 -18.36
C PRO A 224 -6.43 -7.90 -19.46
N ILE A 225 -5.87 -8.87 -20.19
CA ILE A 225 -6.61 -9.68 -21.16
C ILE A 225 -6.46 -11.16 -20.82
N SER A 226 -7.57 -11.78 -20.45
CA SER A 226 -7.65 -13.22 -20.21
C SER A 226 -8.05 -13.98 -21.48
N HIS A 227 -8.81 -13.33 -22.37
CA HIS A 227 -9.28 -13.88 -23.65
C HIS A 227 -8.77 -13.05 -24.84
N PRO A 228 -7.64 -13.44 -25.47
CA PRO A 228 -7.09 -12.73 -26.63
C PRO A 228 -8.07 -12.55 -27.78
N ARG A 229 -8.11 -11.36 -28.37
CA ARG A 229 -9.04 -10.96 -29.45
C ARG A 229 -8.54 -9.74 -30.20
N ASP A 230 -8.91 -9.59 -31.48
CA ASP A 230 -8.31 -8.59 -32.37
C ASP A 230 -8.45 -7.14 -31.90
N GLN A 231 -9.64 -6.81 -31.41
CA GLN A 231 -10.00 -5.48 -30.90
C GLN A 231 -9.18 -5.08 -29.66
N CYS A 232 -8.50 -6.05 -29.06
CA CYS A 232 -7.76 -5.93 -27.82
C CYS A 232 -6.39 -6.53 -28.09
N GLY A 233 -5.51 -5.83 -28.80
CA GLY A 233 -4.10 -6.20 -28.93
C GLY A 233 -3.83 -7.47 -29.76
N ARG A 234 -4.66 -7.75 -30.77
CA ARG A 234 -4.57 -8.92 -31.68
C ARG A 234 -4.83 -10.29 -31.02
N LYS A 235 -5.33 -11.25 -31.81
CA LYS A 235 -5.67 -12.61 -31.34
C LYS A 235 -4.45 -13.50 -31.07
N ASP A 236 -3.33 -13.23 -31.73
CA ASP A 236 -2.06 -13.96 -31.61
C ASP A 236 -1.23 -13.57 -30.39
N THR A 237 -1.48 -12.38 -29.82
CA THR A 237 -0.84 -11.96 -28.57
C THR A 237 -1.34 -12.82 -27.39
N PRO A 238 -0.43 -13.43 -26.61
CA PRO A 238 -0.82 -14.22 -25.44
C PRO A 238 -1.65 -13.43 -24.41
N ALA A 239 -2.42 -14.16 -23.61
CA ALA A 239 -3.09 -13.59 -22.45
C ALA A 239 -2.07 -12.98 -21.47
N GLY A 240 -2.42 -11.86 -20.85
CA GLY A 240 -1.51 -11.14 -19.96
C GLY A 240 -2.00 -9.75 -19.60
N VAL A 241 -1.28 -9.12 -18.69
CA VAL A 241 -1.41 -7.69 -18.41
C VAL A 241 -0.53 -6.92 -19.37
N ARG A 242 -1.15 -6.10 -20.21
CA ARG A 242 -0.45 -5.30 -21.21
C ARG A 242 -0.09 -3.96 -20.63
N ASN A 243 1.11 -3.51 -20.94
CA ASN A 243 1.72 -2.37 -20.28
C ASN A 243 2.05 -1.26 -21.30
N TYR A 244 1.52 -0.06 -21.07
CA TYR A 244 1.85 1.16 -21.84
C TYR A 244 2.99 1.95 -21.19
N GLY A 245 3.50 1.50 -20.04
CA GLY A 245 4.54 2.14 -19.25
C GLY A 245 4.03 3.26 -18.37
N TYR A 246 4.96 4.00 -17.77
CA TYR A 246 4.69 5.27 -17.10
C TYR A 246 4.27 6.32 -18.13
N ARG A 247 3.17 7.02 -17.85
CA ARG A 247 2.57 8.02 -18.75
C ARG A 247 2.57 9.39 -18.10
N HIS A 248 2.43 10.45 -18.91
CA HIS A 248 2.41 11.82 -18.38
C HIS A 248 1.14 12.06 -17.58
N LYS A 249 1.27 12.32 -16.27
CA LYS A 249 0.18 12.31 -15.29
C LYS A 249 -0.86 13.41 -15.54
N GLU A 250 -0.46 14.50 -16.16
CA GLU A 250 -1.26 15.72 -16.37
C GLU A 250 -1.92 15.77 -17.76
N ASP A 251 -1.25 15.27 -18.79
CA ASP A 251 -1.61 15.49 -20.21
C ASP A 251 -2.33 14.30 -20.83
N GLU A 252 -2.04 13.10 -20.37
CA GLU A 252 -2.65 11.90 -20.93
C GLU A 252 -3.97 11.55 -20.22
N ARG A 253 -4.82 10.80 -20.91
CA ARG A 253 -6.16 10.45 -20.42
C ARG A 253 -6.44 8.97 -20.66
N TYR A 254 -6.87 8.30 -19.61
CA TYR A 254 -7.20 6.88 -19.61
C TYR A 254 -8.43 6.61 -18.71
N ASP A 255 -8.78 5.34 -18.54
CA ASP A 255 -9.70 4.89 -17.48
C ASP A 255 -8.90 4.68 -16.17
N ALA A 256 -9.49 4.04 -15.16
CA ALA A 256 -8.80 3.68 -13.93
C ALA A 256 -9.04 2.22 -13.56
N PHE A 257 -8.04 1.57 -12.98
CA PHE A 257 -8.27 0.35 -12.20
C PHE A 257 -8.27 0.72 -10.73
N CYS A 258 -9.42 0.57 -10.08
CA CYS A 258 -9.59 0.87 -8.68
C CYS A 258 -9.53 -0.42 -7.84
N PHE A 259 -8.99 -0.33 -6.64
CA PHE A 259 -8.93 -1.38 -5.65
C PHE A 259 -9.74 -1.01 -4.41
N THR A 260 -10.57 -1.94 -3.94
CA THR A 260 -11.32 -1.79 -2.69
C THR A 260 -11.25 -3.07 -1.86
N SER A 261 -11.51 -2.96 -0.57
CA SER A 261 -11.41 -4.02 0.43
C SER A 261 -12.79 -4.35 1.00
N LYS A 262 -12.86 -5.36 1.87
CA LYS A 262 -14.03 -5.67 2.70
C LYS A 262 -14.66 -4.41 3.32
N LEU A 263 -16.00 -4.40 3.36
CA LEU A 263 -16.78 -3.27 3.87
C LEU A 263 -16.99 -3.34 5.38
N ASN A 264 -17.04 -2.17 6.01
CA ASN A 264 -17.57 -1.99 7.36
C ASN A 264 -19.06 -1.58 7.26
N GLY A 265 -19.90 -2.52 6.84
CA GLY A 265 -21.30 -2.30 6.48
C GLY A 265 -21.78 -3.28 5.41
N GLN A 266 -23.03 -3.13 4.99
CA GLN A 266 -23.69 -4.02 4.05
C GLN A 266 -24.25 -3.28 2.84
N VAL A 267 -24.04 -3.84 1.64
CA VAL A 267 -24.77 -3.43 0.43
C VAL A 267 -25.95 -4.37 0.22
N TYR A 268 -27.10 -3.81 -0.09
CA TYR A 268 -28.31 -4.59 -0.36
C TYR A 268 -29.16 -3.94 -1.44
N PHE A 269 -29.94 -4.76 -2.14
CA PHE A 269 -30.91 -4.29 -3.12
C PHE A 269 -32.23 -3.94 -2.43
N LEU A 270 -32.73 -2.72 -2.62
CA LEU A 270 -33.92 -2.24 -1.93
C LEU A 270 -35.21 -2.77 -2.59
N LYS A 271 -35.64 -3.98 -2.20
CA LYS A 271 -36.79 -4.69 -2.81
C LYS A 271 -38.16 -4.04 -2.60
N ARG A 272 -38.33 -3.26 -1.53
CA ARG A 272 -39.66 -2.73 -1.11
C ARG A 272 -40.21 -1.66 -2.06
N PHE A 273 -39.39 -1.13 -2.97
CA PHE A 273 -39.78 -0.07 -3.88
C PHE A 273 -39.92 -0.60 -5.31
N LYS A 274 -40.89 -0.04 -6.06
CA LYS A 274 -40.94 -0.21 -7.52
C LYS A 274 -39.66 0.36 -8.14
N LYS A 275 -39.37 -0.02 -9.38
CA LYS A 275 -38.27 0.61 -10.14
C LYS A 275 -38.49 2.12 -10.17
N VAL A 276 -37.43 2.87 -9.90
CA VAL A 276 -37.41 4.31 -9.68
C VAL A 276 -36.40 5.00 -10.59
N ASN A 277 -36.60 6.29 -10.84
CA ASN A 277 -35.56 7.12 -11.47
C ASN A 277 -34.43 7.41 -10.47
N TYR A 278 -33.35 8.06 -10.92
CA TYR A 278 -32.17 8.28 -10.07
C TYR A 278 -32.45 9.17 -8.84
N ALA A 279 -33.26 10.23 -9.01
CA ALA A 279 -33.56 11.16 -7.92
C ALA A 279 -34.43 10.49 -6.83
N GLU A 280 -35.34 9.62 -7.25
CA GLU A 280 -36.13 8.79 -6.34
C GLU A 280 -35.30 7.71 -5.65
N ALA A 281 -34.33 7.11 -6.35
CA ALA A 281 -33.40 6.13 -5.77
C ALA A 281 -32.62 6.70 -4.59
N LEU A 282 -32.10 7.92 -4.71
CA LEU A 282 -31.43 8.65 -3.62
C LEU A 282 -32.35 8.79 -2.40
N LYS A 283 -33.58 9.26 -2.62
CA LYS A 283 -34.58 9.43 -1.55
C LYS A 283 -35.00 8.09 -0.95
N ALA A 284 -35.04 7.02 -1.74
CA ALA A 284 -35.45 5.70 -1.28
C ALA A 284 -34.44 5.09 -0.30
N CYS A 285 -33.14 5.14 -0.62
CA CYS A 285 -32.12 4.70 0.34
C CYS A 285 -32.10 5.57 1.59
N GLN A 286 -32.20 6.90 1.43
CA GLN A 286 -32.21 7.82 2.57
C GLN A 286 -33.37 7.54 3.54
N ARG A 287 -34.58 7.28 3.02
CA ARG A 287 -35.75 6.91 3.83
C ARG A 287 -35.59 5.56 4.53
N ASP A 288 -34.75 4.68 4.01
CA ASP A 288 -34.41 3.38 4.62
C ASP A 288 -33.22 3.49 5.59
N GLY A 289 -32.73 4.71 5.87
CA GLY A 289 -31.60 4.95 6.78
C GLY A 289 -30.24 4.56 6.18
N ALA A 290 -30.12 4.59 4.85
CA ALA A 290 -28.93 4.18 4.10
C ALA A 290 -28.56 5.23 3.04
N ALA A 291 -27.34 5.13 2.51
CA ALA A 291 -26.94 5.88 1.31
C ALA A 291 -27.11 5.00 0.07
N VAL A 292 -27.15 5.60 -1.12
CA VAL A 292 -27.00 4.81 -2.35
C VAL A 292 -25.57 4.24 -2.37
N ALA A 293 -25.43 2.97 -2.74
CA ALA A 293 -24.14 2.30 -2.73
C ALA A 293 -23.21 2.89 -3.79
N LYS A 294 -21.93 3.02 -3.43
CA LYS A 294 -20.85 3.37 -4.36
C LYS A 294 -20.46 2.17 -5.21
N VAL A 295 -19.75 2.42 -6.30
CA VAL A 295 -19.27 1.34 -7.19
C VAL A 295 -18.33 0.38 -6.47
N GLY A 296 -17.33 0.89 -5.76
CA GLY A 296 -16.40 0.04 -5.00
C GLY A 296 -17.14 -0.78 -3.94
N GLN A 297 -18.12 -0.19 -3.26
CA GLN A 297 -18.97 -0.91 -2.31
C GLN A 297 -19.72 -2.08 -2.96
N LEU A 298 -20.28 -1.89 -4.17
CA LEU A 298 -20.93 -2.99 -4.87
C LEU A 298 -19.95 -4.12 -5.23
N TYR A 299 -18.73 -3.80 -5.67
CA TYR A 299 -17.70 -4.80 -5.96
C TYR A 299 -17.25 -5.55 -4.69
N ALA A 300 -17.06 -4.84 -3.58
CA ALA A 300 -16.72 -5.45 -2.31
C ALA A 300 -17.85 -6.38 -1.81
N ALA A 301 -19.12 -5.96 -1.93
CA ALA A 301 -20.25 -6.79 -1.57
C ALA A 301 -20.40 -8.02 -2.47
N TRP A 302 -20.16 -7.89 -3.77
CA TRP A 302 -20.10 -9.02 -4.68
C TRP A 302 -19.02 -10.04 -4.27
N LYS A 303 -17.80 -9.58 -3.98
CA LYS A 303 -16.66 -10.46 -3.64
C LYS A 303 -16.77 -11.07 -2.24
N PHE A 304 -17.15 -10.28 -1.24
CA PHE A 304 -17.04 -10.67 0.18
C PHE A 304 -18.37 -10.95 0.87
N GLN A 305 -19.47 -10.38 0.39
CA GLN A 305 -20.82 -10.62 0.92
C GLN A 305 -21.61 -11.59 0.04
N LEU A 306 -20.99 -12.10 -1.03
CA LEU A 306 -21.59 -12.98 -2.03
C LEU A 306 -22.93 -12.42 -2.57
N LEU A 307 -22.99 -11.10 -2.75
CA LEU A 307 -24.19 -10.43 -3.24
C LEU A 307 -24.45 -10.82 -4.70
N ASP A 308 -25.42 -11.71 -4.91
CA ASP A 308 -25.82 -12.22 -6.22
C ASP A 308 -27.24 -11.74 -6.59
N ARG A 309 -27.33 -10.85 -7.58
CA ARG A 309 -28.61 -10.22 -7.95
C ARG A 309 -28.70 -9.92 -9.44
N CYS A 310 -29.67 -10.53 -10.10
CA CYS A 310 -30.01 -10.28 -11.50
C CYS A 310 -30.91 -9.04 -11.73
N ASP A 311 -30.75 -7.99 -10.93
CA ASP A 311 -31.55 -6.78 -11.07
C ASP A 311 -30.62 -5.58 -11.20
N ALA A 312 -30.69 -4.92 -12.36
CA ALA A 312 -30.02 -3.65 -12.60
C ALA A 312 -30.53 -2.58 -11.63
N GLY A 313 -29.59 -1.92 -10.95
CA GLY A 313 -29.91 -0.87 -9.97
C GLY A 313 -28.96 0.31 -10.05
N TRP A 314 -29.48 1.47 -9.67
CA TRP A 314 -28.71 2.71 -9.55
C TRP A 314 -27.63 2.60 -8.47
N LEU A 315 -26.48 3.20 -8.75
CA LEU A 315 -25.39 3.47 -7.83
C LEU A 315 -25.15 4.98 -7.71
N ASP A 316 -24.36 5.38 -6.73
CA ASP A 316 -24.11 6.78 -6.36
C ASP A 316 -23.46 7.61 -7.48
N ASP A 317 -22.67 6.98 -8.35
CA ASP A 317 -22.10 7.64 -9.54
C ASP A 317 -23.11 7.82 -10.68
N SER A 318 -24.38 7.47 -10.46
CA SER A 318 -25.46 7.37 -11.45
C SER A 318 -25.23 6.36 -12.57
N SER A 319 -24.28 5.44 -12.42
CA SER A 319 -24.24 4.24 -13.24
C SER A 319 -25.32 3.25 -12.80
N VAL A 320 -25.65 2.34 -13.70
CA VAL A 320 -26.56 1.22 -13.41
C VAL A 320 -25.79 -0.08 -13.53
N ARG A 321 -25.76 -0.84 -12.45
CA ARG A 321 -24.98 -2.09 -12.37
C ARG A 321 -25.76 -3.20 -11.67
N TYR A 322 -25.26 -4.43 -11.77
CA TYR A 322 -25.77 -5.56 -11.02
C TYR A 322 -24.68 -6.64 -10.81
N PRO A 323 -24.56 -7.21 -9.61
CA PRO A 323 -23.53 -8.21 -9.29
C PRO A 323 -24.03 -9.64 -9.54
N ILE A 324 -23.18 -10.49 -10.13
CA ILE A 324 -23.47 -11.90 -10.38
C ILE A 324 -22.36 -12.76 -9.79
N VAL A 325 -22.69 -13.54 -8.77
CA VAL A 325 -21.76 -14.51 -8.17
C VAL A 325 -21.87 -15.85 -8.89
N ASN A 326 -23.11 -16.28 -9.17
CA ASN A 326 -23.39 -17.53 -9.88
C ASN A 326 -23.92 -17.19 -11.28
N PRO A 327 -23.13 -17.38 -12.35
CA PRO A 327 -23.53 -17.07 -13.72
C PRO A 327 -24.75 -17.87 -14.17
N ARG A 328 -25.60 -17.24 -15.00
CA ARG A 328 -26.89 -17.81 -15.42
C ARG A 328 -27.16 -17.42 -16.86
N ALA A 329 -27.72 -18.34 -17.66
CA ALA A 329 -27.97 -18.09 -19.10
C ALA A 329 -28.82 -16.83 -19.38
N ARG A 330 -29.76 -16.48 -18.50
CA ARG A 330 -30.63 -15.30 -18.65
C ARG A 330 -30.12 -14.07 -17.89
N CYS A 331 -28.94 -14.15 -17.28
CA CYS A 331 -28.44 -13.11 -16.42
C CYS A 331 -26.92 -13.00 -16.35
N GLY A 332 -26.38 -11.93 -16.92
CA GLY A 332 -24.98 -11.57 -16.71
C GLY A 332 -23.95 -12.45 -17.41
N GLY A 333 -24.36 -13.25 -18.40
CA GLY A 333 -23.46 -14.05 -19.23
C GLY A 333 -22.92 -15.31 -18.55
N SER A 334 -21.77 -15.78 -19.04
CA SER A 334 -21.11 -17.01 -18.59
C SER A 334 -20.24 -16.84 -17.35
N ASP A 335 -19.79 -15.61 -17.05
CA ASP A 335 -18.77 -15.37 -16.03
C ASP A 335 -19.33 -14.59 -14.83
N PRO A 336 -18.77 -14.78 -13.63
CA PRO A 336 -19.13 -13.98 -12.46
C PRO A 336 -18.56 -12.55 -12.59
N GLY A 337 -19.17 -11.60 -11.89
CA GLY A 337 -18.70 -10.22 -11.85
C GLY A 337 -19.82 -9.20 -11.69
N VAL A 338 -19.44 -7.93 -11.60
CA VAL A 338 -20.37 -6.81 -11.62
C VAL A 338 -20.56 -6.36 -13.08
N ARG A 339 -21.80 -6.43 -13.56
CA ARG A 339 -22.16 -6.02 -14.92
C ARG A 339 -22.59 -4.56 -14.92
N THR A 340 -22.22 -3.81 -15.97
CA THR A 340 -22.56 -2.39 -16.14
C THR A 340 -23.49 -2.20 -17.32
N LEU A 341 -24.53 -1.38 -17.14
CA LEU A 341 -25.40 -0.87 -18.21
C LEU A 341 -25.03 0.58 -18.58
N GLY A 342 -23.89 1.07 -18.10
CA GLY A 342 -23.41 2.43 -18.34
C GLY A 342 -24.18 3.47 -17.52
N PHE A 343 -24.36 4.64 -18.12
CA PHE A 343 -24.95 5.83 -17.50
C PHE A 343 -26.25 6.24 -18.22
N PRO A 344 -27.37 5.55 -17.97
CA PRO A 344 -28.65 5.88 -18.61
C PRO A 344 -29.19 7.25 -18.15
N ASP A 345 -30.15 7.79 -18.92
CA ASP A 345 -30.81 9.06 -18.57
C ASP A 345 -31.48 8.97 -17.19
N LYS A 346 -31.06 9.88 -16.29
CA LYS A 346 -31.43 9.88 -14.87
C LYS A 346 -32.91 10.15 -14.62
N LYS A 347 -33.61 10.80 -15.56
CA LYS A 347 -35.00 11.23 -15.44
C LYS A 347 -35.94 10.25 -16.14
N LEU A 348 -35.54 9.75 -17.30
CA LEU A 348 -36.40 8.95 -18.17
C LEU A 348 -36.34 7.44 -17.88
N ARG A 349 -35.21 6.94 -17.36
CA ARG A 349 -35.04 5.50 -17.11
C ARG A 349 -35.31 5.16 -15.65
N ILE A 350 -35.88 3.97 -15.44
CA ILE A 350 -36.21 3.44 -14.11
C ILE A 350 -35.51 2.10 -13.87
N PHE A 351 -34.91 1.95 -12.70
CA PHE A 351 -34.18 0.75 -12.27
C PHE A 351 -34.42 0.50 -10.77
N GLY A 352 -33.89 -0.61 -10.25
CA GLY A 352 -33.80 -0.76 -8.80
C GLY A 352 -32.76 0.19 -8.19
N VAL A 353 -32.44 0.00 -6.92
CA VAL A 353 -31.36 0.73 -6.26
C VAL A 353 -30.62 -0.19 -5.29
N TYR A 354 -29.30 -0.09 -5.30
CA TYR A 354 -28.46 -0.70 -4.27
C TYR A 354 -28.17 0.37 -3.21
N CYS A 355 -28.48 0.05 -1.95
CA CYS A 355 -28.20 0.91 -0.81
C CYS A 355 -27.04 0.33 -0.02
N PHE A 356 -26.29 1.20 0.65
CA PHE A 356 -25.23 0.86 1.58
C PHE A 356 -25.57 1.39 2.97
N ARG A 357 -25.50 0.51 3.96
CA ARG A 357 -25.65 0.85 5.38
C ARG A 357 -24.37 0.49 6.11
N LYS A 358 -23.77 1.48 6.75
CA LYS A 358 -22.59 1.30 7.60
C LYS A 358 -22.97 0.56 8.88
N ASP A 359 -22.12 -0.36 9.33
CA ASP A 359 -22.32 -0.98 10.62
C ASP A 359 -22.07 0.08 11.71
N SER A 360 -23.09 0.32 12.53
CA SER A 360 -22.95 1.16 13.71
C SER A 360 -22.25 0.29 14.75
N GLY A 361 -20.95 0.48 14.97
CA GLY A 361 -20.20 -0.28 15.96
C GLY A 361 -21.00 -0.38 17.26
N SER A 362 -21.33 -1.61 17.67
CA SER A 362 -22.17 -1.82 18.85
C SER A 362 -21.39 -1.48 20.11
N THR A 363 -21.45 -0.23 20.56
CA THR A 363 -21.40 0.10 21.99
C THR A 363 -22.72 -0.30 22.65
N LYS A 364 -23.03 -1.60 22.56
CA LYS A 364 -23.83 -2.29 23.55
C LYS A 364 -22.96 -3.44 24.04
N ALA A 365 -22.11 -3.13 25.01
CA ALA A 365 -21.73 -4.12 25.99
C ALA A 365 -23.04 -4.71 26.51
N GLN A 366 -23.36 -5.93 26.08
CA GLN A 366 -24.35 -6.73 26.77
C GLN A 366 -23.78 -6.91 28.17
N ALA A 367 -24.34 -6.16 29.12
CA ALA A 367 -24.26 -6.53 30.51
C ALA A 367 -24.91 -7.91 30.62
N THR A 368 -24.08 -8.94 30.58
CA THR A 368 -24.47 -10.29 30.97
C THR A 368 -24.81 -10.20 32.45
N GLN A 369 -26.09 -10.02 32.75
CA GLN A 369 -26.59 -10.21 34.11
C GLN A 369 -26.31 -11.66 34.48
N ALA A 370 -25.48 -11.84 35.52
CA ALA A 370 -25.21 -13.14 36.10
C ALA A 370 -26.53 -13.76 36.60
N PRO A 371 -26.73 -15.08 36.47
CA PRO A 371 -27.89 -15.75 37.03
C PRO A 371 -27.81 -15.71 38.56
N VAL A 372 -28.86 -15.19 39.20
CA VAL A 372 -29.07 -15.30 40.64
C VAL A 372 -29.26 -16.78 40.99
N PRO A 373 -28.48 -17.36 41.92
CA PRO A 373 -28.70 -18.73 42.37
C PRO A 373 -29.97 -18.79 43.25
N ASN A 374 -30.93 -19.61 42.83
CA ASN A 374 -32.09 -19.99 43.64
C ASN A 374 -31.65 -20.97 44.74
N THR A 375 -31.51 -20.48 45.97
CA THR A 375 -31.38 -21.34 47.15
C THR A 375 -32.77 -21.83 47.56
N THR A 376 -33.13 -23.03 47.12
CA THR A 376 -34.21 -23.81 47.74
C THR A 376 -33.60 -24.64 48.87
N ALA A 377 -33.65 -24.11 50.09
CA ALA A 377 -33.38 -24.89 51.29
C ALA A 377 -34.67 -25.63 51.68
N ASN A 378 -34.76 -26.90 51.29
CA ASN A 378 -35.67 -27.87 51.88
C ASN A 378 -34.89 -28.61 52.98
N ALA A 379 -35.18 -28.30 54.24
CA ALA A 379 -34.82 -29.14 55.37
C ALA A 379 -36.03 -29.20 56.32
N ARG A 380 -36.71 -30.34 56.31
CA ARG A 380 -37.59 -30.81 57.38
C ARG A 380 -36.82 -31.89 58.16
N SER A 381 -37.25 -32.07 59.42
CA SER A 381 -36.74 -32.96 60.50
C SER A 381 -35.77 -32.21 61.42
N ILE A 382 -36.05 -31.99 62.72
CA ILE A 382 -36.94 -32.63 63.72
C ILE A 382 -37.59 -31.54 64.57
#